data_AF-A0A484I8J1-F1
#
_entry.id   AF-A0A484I8J1-F1
#
_cell.length_a   1.000
_cell.length_b   1.000
_cell.length_c   1.000
_cell.angle_alpha   90.00
_cell.angle_beta   90.00
_cell.angle_gamma   90.00
#
_symmetry.space_group_name_H-M   'P 1'
#
loop_
_entity.id
_entity.type
_entity.pdbx_description
1 polymer ?
#
loop_
_entity_poly.entity_id
_entity_poly.type
_entity_poly.pdbx_seq_one_letter_code
_entity_poly.pdbx_strand_id
1 'polypeptide(L)'
;MSNIDFSELIISKKGVILSDRQVVGNIIGERDDSIVVEKDGASENIYLVPKSKVEAYDGTQLILNVSDSELKTFEQKRGNEEESVLDSITDKLGDVKDKVVDTTKDVAGKAKDKID
;
A
#
# COMPACT_ATOMS: atom_id res chain seq x y z
N MET A 1 -0.69 -3.02 20.20
CA MET A 1 -1.12 -2.54 18.87
C MET A 1 -1.16 -3.74 17.95
N SER A 2 -2.28 -3.96 17.26
CA SER A 2 -2.30 -4.93 16.16
C SER A 2 -1.21 -4.54 15.18
N ASN A 3 -0.29 -5.45 14.90
CA ASN A 3 0.76 -5.22 13.92
C ASN A 3 0.12 -5.29 12.54
N ILE A 4 -0.35 -4.14 12.03
CA ILE A 4 -0.94 -4.05 10.69
C ILE A 4 0.21 -4.16 9.68
N ASP A 5 0.17 -5.18 8.83
CA ASP A 5 1.21 -5.40 7.83
C ASP A 5 0.94 -4.56 6.57
N PHE A 6 1.34 -3.29 6.59
CA PHE A 6 1.08 -2.34 5.51
C PHE A 6 1.61 -2.83 4.15
N SER A 7 2.68 -3.64 4.13
CA SER A 7 3.22 -4.22 2.90
C SER A 7 2.20 -5.11 2.20
N GLU A 8 1.51 -5.97 2.93
CA GLU A 8 0.42 -6.80 2.36
C GLU A 8 -0.74 -5.94 1.85
N LEU A 9 -1.11 -4.90 2.60
CA LEU A 9 -2.18 -3.99 2.21
C LEU A 9 -1.85 -3.25 0.90
N ILE A 10 -0.59 -2.83 0.72
CA ILE A 10 -0.09 -2.17 -0.50
C ILE A 10 -0.13 -3.12 -1.70
N ILE A 11 0.40 -4.35 -1.54
CA ILE A 11 0.41 -5.36 -2.61
C ILE A 11 -1.02 -5.68 -3.06
N SER A 12 -1.94 -5.77 -2.11
CA SER A 12 -3.36 -6.04 -2.36
C SER A 12 -4.17 -4.82 -2.75
N LYS A 13 -3.57 -3.62 -2.79
CA LYS A 13 -4.25 -2.33 -3.00
C LYS A 13 -5.53 -2.18 -2.16
N LYS A 14 -5.45 -2.50 -0.86
CA LYS A 14 -6.62 -2.49 0.03
C LYS A 14 -7.25 -1.10 0.08
N GLY A 15 -8.58 -1.07 0.24
CA GLY A 15 -9.34 0.17 0.36
C GLY A 15 -9.02 0.89 1.66
N VAL A 16 -9.10 2.20 1.64
CA VAL A 16 -8.91 3.09 2.78
C VAL A 16 -10.16 3.94 2.92
N ILE A 17 -10.72 3.96 4.13
CA ILE A 17 -11.92 4.70 4.48
C ILE A 17 -11.67 5.55 5.72
N LEU A 18 -12.47 6.61 5.87
CA LEU A 18 -12.53 7.39 7.10
C LEU A 18 -13.46 6.73 8.13
N SER A 19 -13.36 7.16 9.38
CA SER A 19 -14.20 6.66 10.49
C SER A 19 -15.70 6.95 10.29
N ASP A 20 -16.05 7.93 9.47
CA ASP A 20 -17.41 8.23 9.01
C ASP A 20 -17.88 7.37 7.81
N ARG A 21 -17.08 6.36 7.43
CA ARG A 21 -17.30 5.44 6.30
C ARG A 21 -17.18 6.07 4.91
N GLN A 22 -16.63 7.28 4.80
CA GLN A 22 -16.30 7.84 3.49
C GLN A 22 -15.11 7.11 2.87
N VAL A 23 -15.25 6.72 1.60
CA VAL A 23 -14.17 6.08 0.84
C VAL A 23 -13.16 7.13 0.43
N VAL A 24 -11.90 6.91 0.80
CA VAL A 24 -10.78 7.77 0.43
C VAL A 24 -10.15 7.29 -0.86
N GLY A 25 -9.79 6.00 -0.92
CA GLY A 25 -9.05 5.45 -2.04
C GLY A 25 -8.38 4.12 -1.69
N ASN A 26 -7.26 3.82 -2.33
CA ASN A 26 -6.48 2.60 -2.11
C ASN A 26 -5.10 2.95 -1.58
N ILE A 27 -4.58 2.14 -0.65
CA ILE A 27 -3.19 2.28 -0.24
C ILE A 27 -2.28 1.79 -1.36
N ILE A 28 -1.30 2.63 -1.72
CA ILE A 28 -0.35 2.38 -2.81
C ILE A 28 1.11 2.37 -2.33
N GLY A 29 1.37 2.77 -1.08
CA GLY A 29 2.72 2.79 -0.53
C GLY A 29 2.77 3.16 0.95
N GLU A 30 3.99 3.16 1.46
CA GLU A 30 4.34 3.54 2.83
C GLU A 30 5.64 4.36 2.79
N ARG A 31 5.70 5.42 3.60
CA ARG A 31 6.80 6.38 3.70
C ARG A 31 7.04 6.66 5.17
N ASP A 32 8.16 6.19 5.70
CA ASP A 32 8.54 6.40 7.10
C ASP A 32 7.41 6.00 8.06
N ASP A 33 6.75 6.97 8.70
CA ASP A 33 5.61 6.77 9.59
C ASP A 33 4.26 7.15 8.96
N SER A 34 4.18 7.19 7.64
CA SER A 34 2.99 7.54 6.88
C SER A 34 2.67 6.49 5.82
N ILE A 35 1.40 6.40 5.45
CA ILE A 35 0.91 5.63 4.31
C ILE A 35 0.59 6.57 3.14
N VAL A 36 0.71 6.04 1.93
CA VAL A 36 0.39 6.74 0.69
C VAL A 36 -0.93 6.17 0.17
N VAL A 37 -1.94 7.03 0.02
CA VAL A 37 -3.28 6.65 -0.44
C VAL A 37 -3.56 7.37 -1.75
N GLU A 38 -3.98 6.63 -2.77
CA GLU A 38 -4.38 7.17 -4.07
C GLU A 38 -5.90 7.14 -4.20
N LYS A 39 -6.48 8.26 -4.60
CA LYS A 39 -7.91 8.39 -4.87
C LYS A 39 -8.19 8.38 -6.37
N ASP A 40 -9.13 7.52 -6.77
CA ASP A 40 -9.67 7.41 -8.13
C ASP A 40 -8.65 7.11 -9.25
N GLY A 41 -7.48 6.55 -8.92
CA GLY A 41 -6.44 6.20 -9.91
C GLY A 41 -5.83 7.40 -10.64
N ALA A 42 -6.10 8.62 -10.15
CA ALA A 42 -5.53 9.85 -10.68
C ALA A 42 -4.30 10.22 -9.84
N SER A 43 -3.15 10.31 -10.51
CA SER A 43 -1.85 10.71 -9.93
C SER A 43 -1.78 12.16 -9.39
N GLU A 44 -2.93 12.80 -9.22
CA GLU A 44 -3.12 14.16 -8.71
C GLU A 44 -3.84 14.18 -7.34
N ASN A 45 -4.43 13.05 -6.91
CA ASN A 45 -5.16 12.92 -5.64
C ASN A 45 -4.48 11.90 -4.72
N ILE A 46 -3.24 12.21 -4.34
CA ILE A 46 -2.45 11.37 -3.44
C ILE A 46 -2.44 11.99 -2.04
N TYR A 47 -2.74 11.18 -1.03
CA TYR A 47 -2.74 11.60 0.37
C TYR A 47 -1.60 10.91 1.12
N LEU A 48 -0.81 11.69 1.85
CA LEU A 48 0.26 11.19 2.73
C LEU A 48 -0.24 11.20 4.18
N VAL A 49 -0.85 10.10 4.62
CA VAL A 49 -1.54 10.03 5.92
C VAL A 49 -0.63 9.39 6.98
N PRO A 50 -0.42 10.02 8.15
CA PRO A 50 0.35 9.41 9.23
C PRO A 50 -0.27 8.11 9.73
N LYS A 51 0.54 7.09 10.02
CA LYS A 51 0.09 5.82 10.61
C LYS A 51 -0.56 6.01 11.98
N SER A 52 -0.18 7.06 12.72
CA SER A 52 -0.83 7.46 13.97
C SER A 52 -2.31 7.80 13.83
N LYS A 53 -2.78 8.08 12.60
CA LYS A 53 -4.18 8.32 12.27
C LYS A 53 -4.93 7.05 11.85
N VAL A 54 -4.23 5.93 11.71
CA VAL A 54 -4.87 4.63 11.46
C VAL A 54 -5.56 4.17 12.73
N GLU A 55 -6.87 4.01 12.65
CA GLU A 55 -7.69 3.54 13.76
C GLU A 55 -7.71 2.02 13.82
N ALA A 56 -8.02 1.37 12.70
CA ALA A 56 -8.20 -0.08 12.63
C ALA A 56 -8.07 -0.61 11.20
N TYR A 57 -7.99 -1.94 11.10
CA TYR A 57 -8.10 -2.70 9.85
C TYR A 57 -9.09 -3.84 10.06
N ASP A 58 -10.11 -3.94 9.20
CA ASP A 58 -11.18 -4.94 9.32
C ASP A 58 -10.94 -6.22 8.49
N GLY A 59 -9.77 -6.35 7.85
CA GLY A 59 -9.44 -7.43 6.90
C GLY A 59 -9.76 -7.10 5.44
N THR A 60 -10.52 -6.05 5.19
CA THR A 60 -10.90 -5.58 3.86
C THR A 60 -10.40 -4.16 3.61
N GLN A 61 -10.61 -3.26 4.57
CA GLN A 61 -10.37 -1.83 4.46
C GLN A 61 -9.66 -1.29 5.71
N LEU A 62 -8.78 -0.32 5.48
CA LEU A 62 -8.10 0.44 6.53
C LEU A 62 -8.99 1.60 6.95
N ILE A 63 -9.19 1.78 8.25
CA ILE A 63 -10.05 2.80 8.83
C ILE A 63 -9.15 3.89 9.42
N LEU A 64 -9.35 5.13 8.97
CA LEU A 64 -8.63 6.30 9.43
C LEU A 64 -9.49 7.13 10.37
N ASN A 65 -8.94 7.52 11.52
CA ASN A 65 -9.56 8.49 12.42
C ASN A 65 -9.19 9.92 12.00
N VAL A 66 -9.66 10.30 10.81
CA VAL A 66 -9.41 11.60 10.17
C VAL A 66 -10.72 12.07 9.55
N SER A 67 -11.01 13.37 9.64
CA SER A 67 -12.15 14.00 8.96
C SER A 67 -11.79 14.37 7.52
N ASP A 68 -12.75 14.46 6.59
CA ASP A 68 -12.50 14.91 5.20
C ASP A 68 -11.73 16.24 5.12
N SER A 69 -12.04 17.19 6.01
CA SER A 69 -11.34 18.48 6.07
C SER A 69 -9.87 18.35 6.48
N GLU A 70 -9.56 17.42 7.39
CA GLU A 70 -8.18 17.14 7.81
C GLU A 70 -7.45 16.33 6.73
N LEU A 71 -8.15 15.41 6.05
CA LEU A 71 -7.59 14.62 4.95
C LEU A 71 -7.02 15.51 3.83
N LYS A 72 -7.71 16.61 3.49
CA LYS A 72 -7.23 17.59 2.50
C LYS A 72 -5.92 18.27 2.88
N THR A 73 -5.56 18.29 4.17
CA THR A 73 -4.26 18.83 4.60
C THR A 73 -3.10 17.88 4.28
N PHE A 74 -3.40 16.60 4.04
CA PHE A 74 -2.44 15.58 3.63
C PHE A 74 -2.36 15.40 2.11
N GLU A 75 -3.12 16.19 1.33
CA GLU A 75 -3.17 16.11 -0.13
C GLU A 75 -1.87 16.65 -0.74
N GLN A 76 -1.15 15.79 -1.47
CA GLN A 76 0.02 16.14 -2.25
C GLN A 76 -0.42 16.57 -3.65
N LYS A 77 -0.58 17.88 -3.86
CA LYS A 77 -0.83 18.44 -5.20
C LYS A 77 0.48 18.57 -5.95
N ARG A 78 0.50 18.09 -7.20
CA ARG A 78 1.60 18.33 -8.13
C ARG A 78 1.58 19.81 -8.55
N GLY A 79 2.15 20.67 -7.73
CA GLY A 79 2.27 22.09 -8.02
C GLY A 79 3.53 22.64 -7.37
N ASN A 80 4.62 22.66 -8.14
CA ASN A 80 5.89 23.38 -7.95
C ASN A 80 6.38 23.37 -6.48
N GLU A 81 7.43 22.66 -6.08
CA GLU A 81 8.80 22.76 -6.55
C GLU A 81 9.56 21.52 -6.02
N GLU A 82 10.39 20.94 -6.89
CA GLU A 82 11.58 20.12 -6.56
C GLU A 82 11.35 18.67 -6.06
N GLU A 83 11.62 17.74 -6.99
CA GLU A 83 11.90 16.32 -6.78
C GLU A 83 10.70 15.37 -6.63
N SER A 84 10.57 14.53 -7.65
CA SER A 84 9.51 13.56 -7.88
C SER A 84 9.46 12.50 -6.76
N VAL A 85 8.66 12.73 -5.73
CA VAL A 85 8.36 11.73 -4.67
C VAL A 85 7.74 10.44 -5.24
N LEU A 86 7.15 10.50 -6.44
CA LEU A 86 6.54 9.35 -7.13
C LEU A 86 7.56 8.49 -7.88
N ASP A 87 8.66 9.07 -8.39
CA ASP A 87 9.77 8.31 -8.99
C ASP A 87 10.36 7.36 -7.95
N SER A 88 10.65 7.88 -6.75
CA SER A 88 11.30 7.07 -5.70
C SER A 88 10.44 5.92 -5.17
N ILE A 89 9.11 6.00 -5.30
CA ILE A 89 8.20 4.92 -4.87
C ILE A 89 8.15 3.82 -5.95
N THR A 90 8.19 4.20 -7.23
CA THR A 90 8.16 3.26 -8.35
C THR A 90 9.42 2.40 -8.39
N ASP A 91 10.60 2.99 -8.18
CA ASP A 91 11.85 2.23 -8.14
C ASP A 91 11.86 1.18 -7.02
N LYS A 92 11.40 1.53 -5.81
CA LYS A 92 11.37 0.59 -4.67
C LYS A 92 10.36 -0.55 -4.84
N LEU A 93 9.25 -0.36 -5.55
CA LEU A 93 8.27 -1.42 -5.75
C LEU A 93 8.76 -2.50 -6.74
N GLY A 94 9.66 -2.12 -7.66
CA GLY A 94 10.33 -3.03 -8.58
C GLY A 94 11.14 -4.11 -7.85
N ASP A 95 11.90 -3.72 -6.83
CA ASP A 95 12.75 -4.63 -6.05
C ASP A 95 11.98 -5.63 -5.19
N VAL A 96 10.79 -5.28 -4.69
CA VAL A 96 10.02 -6.16 -3.81
C VAL A 96 9.42 -7.35 -4.58
N LYS A 97 9.11 -7.18 -5.87
CA LYS A 97 8.54 -8.24 -6.70
C LYS A 97 9.51 -9.42 -6.91
N ASP A 98 10.82 -9.17 -6.86
CA ASP A 98 11.84 -10.22 -7.01
C ASP A 98 11.96 -11.11 -5.76
N LYS A 99 11.52 -10.64 -4.58
CA LYS A 99 11.66 -11.40 -3.33
C LYS A 99 10.49 -12.35 -3.00
N VAL A 100 9.30 -12.15 -3.60
CA VAL A 100 8.11 -12.99 -3.33
C VAL A 100 8.00 -14.20 -4.26
N VAL A 101 8.98 -14.40 -5.15
CA VAL A 101 9.03 -15.51 -6.12
C VAL A 101 9.86 -16.72 -5.65
N ASP A 102 10.16 -16.87 -4.35
CA ASP A 102 11.01 -18.00 -3.89
C ASP A 102 10.43 -18.81 -2.71
N THR A 103 9.12 -19.08 -2.67
CA THR A 103 8.57 -19.98 -1.62
C THR A 103 7.53 -21.00 -2.09
N THR A 104 7.36 -21.25 -3.40
CA THR A 104 6.47 -22.34 -3.86
C THR A 104 7.10 -23.30 -4.89
N LYS A 105 8.43 -23.37 -4.97
CA LYS A 105 9.13 -24.34 -5.84
C LYS A 105 9.87 -25.45 -5.11
N ASP A 106 9.35 -25.94 -3.98
CA ASP A 106 9.84 -27.19 -3.41
C ASP A 106 8.68 -28.13 -3.10
N VAL A 107 8.38 -29.00 -4.08
CA VAL A 107 8.09 -30.44 -3.95
C VAL A 107 7.59 -30.93 -5.32
N ALA A 108 8.52 -31.30 -6.18
CA ALA A 108 8.27 -32.22 -7.29
C ALA A 108 9.57 -32.99 -7.60
N GLY A 109 10.09 -33.65 -6.58
CA GLY A 109 11.21 -34.57 -6.71
C GLY A 109 10.74 -36.00 -7.02
N LYS A 110 11.28 -36.54 -8.13
CA LYS A 110 11.54 -37.97 -8.43
C LYS A 110 10.37 -38.95 -8.48
N ALA A 111 10.07 -39.43 -9.70
CA ALA A 111 10.26 -40.84 -10.06
C ALA A 111 9.94 -41.09 -11.55
N LYS A 112 10.96 -41.47 -12.33
CA LYS A 112 10.96 -42.64 -13.24
C LYS A 112 12.26 -42.68 -14.02
N ASP A 113 13.25 -43.32 -13.40
CA ASP A 113 14.27 -44.07 -14.12
C ASP A 113 13.92 -45.56 -13.94
N LYS A 114 14.19 -46.37 -14.97
CA LYS A 114 13.91 -47.81 -15.18
C LYS A 114 12.63 -48.20 -15.91
N ILE A 115 12.78 -48.42 -17.21
CA ILE A 115 12.26 -49.57 -17.96
C ILE A 115 13.39 -49.88 -18.98
N ASP A 116 14.34 -50.74 -18.61
CA ASP A 116 14.49 -52.14 -19.07
C ASP A 116 14.55 -52.28 -20.60
#